data_AF-A0A929G626-F1
#
_entry.id   AF-A0A929G626-F1
#
_cell.length_a   1.000
_cell.length_b   1.000
_cell.length_c   1.000
_cell.angle_alpha   90.00
_cell.angle_beta   90.00
_cell.angle_gamma   90.00
#
_symmetry.space_group_name_H-M   'P 1'
#
loop_
_entity.id
_entity.type
_entity.pdbx_description
1 polymer ?
#
loop_
_entity_poly.entity_id
_entity_poly.type
_entity_poly.pdbx_seq_one_letter_code
_entity_poly.pdbx_strand_id
1 'polypeptide(L)'
;LIFDSGDYQPVMEKAAGMIGYDQFVKEEQPLLRAEGKHVGIGIVPFVETTGVGPYEGARITIEASGKINVATGVGTQGQGHFTAFAQVVAEQLGVDIKDVNLVTGDTAQFHWGTGTFASRGSVVAANAINASASIVREKVFKLASKLLETPEEELELEDGYVRVADNPHLSISLGELAAEANPLRGAVEPGTEPGLEATAYFGPKYGAIAFGVHAMIIEVDPETMMVEIKRYIVVEDCGTVINPLIVEGQIHGGVAMGIGNSYYEQLIFDENAQLLNASLADYLIPTASEVPRMEVGHFETRSPLNPLGTKGVGEAGAIPVPALFAQAIENAFPDHDLEILEMPLSPNRLFELLQDKESEK
;
A
#
# COMPACT_ATOMS: atom_id res chain seq x y z
N LEU A 1 4.73 3.52 -22.14
CA LEU A 1 4.38 3.62 -20.70
C LEU A 1 4.50 5.10 -20.31
N ILE A 2 3.55 5.67 -19.57
CA ILE A 2 3.61 7.07 -19.12
C ILE A 2 3.66 7.05 -17.59
N PHE A 3 4.73 7.58 -17.02
CA PHE A 3 4.85 7.76 -15.57
C PHE A 3 4.22 9.09 -15.15
N ASP A 4 3.53 9.09 -14.01
CA ASP A 4 2.80 10.26 -13.52
C ASP A 4 3.69 11.22 -12.73
N SER A 5 4.46 10.71 -11.75
CA SER A 5 5.43 11.47 -10.96
C SER A 5 6.44 10.56 -10.27
N GLY A 6 7.66 11.07 -10.00
CA GLY A 6 8.65 10.37 -9.18
C GLY A 6 9.94 11.18 -8.98
N ASP A 7 10.50 11.11 -7.78
CA ASP A 7 11.81 11.66 -7.41
C ASP A 7 12.72 10.54 -6.89
N TYR A 8 13.37 9.83 -7.81
CA TYR A 8 14.03 8.55 -7.52
C TYR A 8 15.36 8.69 -6.79
N GLN A 9 16.10 9.76 -7.05
CA GLN A 9 17.46 9.91 -6.53
C GLN A 9 17.48 10.04 -4.99
N PRO A 10 16.66 10.89 -4.35
CA PRO A 10 16.61 10.98 -2.89
C PRO A 10 16.22 9.66 -2.21
N VAL A 11 15.35 8.87 -2.83
CA VAL A 11 14.94 7.56 -2.32
C VAL A 11 16.12 6.58 -2.33
N MET A 12 16.87 6.55 -3.44
CA MET A 12 18.10 5.74 -3.56
C MET A 12 19.17 6.18 -2.57
N GLU A 13 19.43 7.49 -2.44
CA GLU A 13 20.41 8.03 -1.51
C GLU A 13 20.05 7.72 -0.06
N LYS A 14 18.75 7.82 0.30
CA LYS A 14 18.26 7.45 1.63
C LYS A 14 18.44 5.96 1.91
N ALA A 15 18.10 5.08 0.97
CA ALA A 15 18.29 3.64 1.13
C ALA A 15 19.77 3.28 1.29
N ALA A 16 20.65 3.84 0.45
CA ALA A 16 22.09 3.65 0.52
C ALA A 16 22.69 4.17 1.84
N GLY A 17 22.22 5.32 2.32
CA GLY A 17 22.61 5.87 3.63
C GLY A 17 22.12 5.01 4.79
N MET A 18 20.86 4.56 4.76
CA MET A 18 20.27 3.71 5.80
C MET A 18 21.01 2.38 5.91
N ILE A 19 21.26 1.67 4.81
CA ILE A 19 21.99 0.39 4.83
C ILE A 19 23.47 0.56 5.21
N GLY A 20 24.02 1.77 5.07
CA GLY A 20 25.44 2.05 5.31
C GLY A 20 26.32 1.60 4.15
N TYR A 21 25.85 1.75 2.91
CA TYR A 21 26.46 1.19 1.70
C TYR A 21 27.97 1.51 1.59
N ASP A 22 28.34 2.77 1.76
CA ASP A 22 29.75 3.20 1.66
C ASP A 22 30.64 2.55 2.72
N GLN A 23 30.19 2.51 3.97
CA GLN A 23 30.92 1.90 5.07
C GLN A 23 31.07 0.40 4.86
N PHE A 24 29.98 -0.28 4.48
CA PHE A 24 29.99 -1.72 4.24
C PHE A 24 30.96 -2.09 3.11
N VAL A 25 30.86 -1.44 1.95
CA VAL A 25 31.68 -1.79 0.78
C VAL A 25 33.15 -1.44 0.96
N LYS A 26 33.46 -0.30 1.60
CA LYS A 26 34.85 0.18 1.73
C LYS A 26 35.59 -0.43 2.91
N GLU A 27 34.88 -0.82 3.98
CA GLU A 27 35.50 -1.20 5.25
C GLU A 27 35.07 -2.61 5.69
N GLU A 28 33.79 -2.86 5.89
CA GLU A 28 33.31 -4.09 6.54
C GLU A 28 33.43 -5.33 5.64
N GLN A 29 32.98 -5.25 4.38
CA GLN A 29 32.98 -6.36 3.44
C GLN A 29 34.39 -6.89 3.14
N PRO A 30 35.41 -6.05 2.84
CA PRO A 30 36.77 -6.52 2.64
C PRO A 30 37.35 -7.25 3.87
N LEU A 31 37.06 -6.76 5.08
CA LEU A 31 37.51 -7.40 6.33
C LEU A 31 36.87 -8.77 6.52
N LEU A 32 35.55 -8.86 6.39
CA LEU A 32 34.81 -10.13 6.52
C LEU A 32 35.24 -11.15 5.48
N ARG A 33 35.49 -10.73 4.23
CA ARG A 33 36.01 -11.61 3.17
C ARG A 33 37.43 -12.08 3.46
N ALA A 34 38.30 -11.23 4.03
CA ALA A 34 39.63 -11.64 4.45
C ALA A 34 39.61 -12.68 5.58
N GLU A 35 38.55 -12.72 6.37
CA GLU A 35 38.26 -13.77 7.37
C GLU A 35 37.65 -15.05 6.77
N GLY A 36 37.43 -15.08 5.44
CA GLY A 36 36.86 -16.23 4.73
C GLY A 36 35.33 -16.25 4.69
N LYS A 37 34.64 -15.16 5.07
CA LYS A 37 33.18 -15.08 5.01
C LYS A 37 32.69 -14.65 3.63
N HIS A 38 31.59 -15.27 3.17
CA HIS A 38 30.91 -14.87 1.94
C HIS A 38 29.80 -13.89 2.26
N VAL A 39 30.14 -12.60 2.25
CA VAL A 39 29.19 -11.51 2.51
C VAL A 39 28.90 -10.70 1.25
N GLY A 40 27.63 -10.40 1.04
CA GLY A 40 27.13 -9.70 -0.14
C GLY A 40 26.14 -8.60 0.21
N ILE A 41 26.09 -7.58 -0.64
CA ILE A 41 25.12 -6.48 -0.56
C ILE A 41 24.32 -6.39 -1.85
N GLY A 42 23.01 -6.24 -1.71
CA GLY A 42 22.09 -5.89 -2.79
C GLY A 42 21.43 -4.54 -2.51
N ILE A 43 21.20 -3.76 -3.57
CA ILE A 43 20.44 -2.51 -3.59
C ILE A 43 19.68 -2.41 -4.92
N VAL A 44 18.36 -2.58 -4.84
CA VAL A 44 17.48 -2.73 -6.00
C VAL A 44 16.39 -1.66 -5.98
N PRO A 45 16.43 -0.68 -6.91
CA PRO A 45 15.30 0.20 -7.15
C PRO A 45 14.20 -0.52 -7.94
N PHE A 46 12.94 -0.15 -7.67
CA PHE A 46 11.79 -0.61 -8.43
C PHE A 46 10.86 0.55 -8.77
N VAL A 47 10.07 0.33 -9.81
CA VAL A 47 8.91 1.16 -10.18
C VAL A 47 7.71 0.24 -10.37
N GLU A 48 6.56 0.62 -9.83
CA GLU A 48 5.34 -0.17 -9.81
C GLU A 48 4.20 0.66 -10.41
N THR A 49 3.51 0.11 -11.40
CA THR A 49 2.24 0.70 -11.86
C THR A 49 1.10 0.22 -10.96
N THR A 50 0.49 1.15 -10.23
CA THR A 50 -0.58 0.87 -9.26
C THR A 50 -1.90 1.47 -9.71
N GLY A 51 -3.00 1.08 -9.06
CA GLY A 51 -4.28 1.77 -9.30
C GLY A 51 -4.84 1.56 -10.68
N VAL A 52 -4.55 0.41 -11.30
CA VAL A 52 -5.08 0.07 -12.62
C VAL A 52 -6.61 0.11 -12.55
N GLY A 53 -7.21 0.72 -13.58
CA GLY A 53 -8.66 0.84 -13.73
C GLY A 53 -9.39 -0.51 -13.75
N PRO A 54 -10.71 -0.53 -14.00
CA PRO A 54 -11.45 0.52 -14.69
C PRO A 54 -12.00 1.59 -13.74
N TYR A 55 -12.57 1.21 -12.60
CA TYR A 55 -13.14 2.14 -11.61
C TYR A 55 -13.39 1.47 -10.25
N GLU A 56 -13.71 2.27 -9.25
CA GLU A 56 -14.46 1.87 -8.05
C GLU A 56 -15.55 2.90 -7.75
N GLY A 57 -16.51 2.49 -6.93
CA GLY A 57 -17.58 3.36 -6.46
C GLY A 57 -17.76 3.27 -4.95
N ALA A 58 -18.35 4.32 -4.40
CA ALA A 58 -18.81 4.35 -3.03
C ALA A 58 -20.12 5.14 -2.90
N ARG A 59 -20.90 4.80 -1.88
CA ARG A 59 -22.05 5.56 -1.41
C ARG A 59 -21.79 5.98 0.03
N ILE A 60 -22.07 7.24 0.34
CA ILE A 60 -21.98 7.80 1.69
C ILE A 60 -23.30 8.44 2.05
N THR A 61 -23.78 8.13 3.26
CA THR A 61 -25.04 8.63 3.82
C THR A 61 -24.80 9.12 5.24
N ILE A 62 -25.22 10.35 5.56
CA ILE A 62 -25.28 10.86 6.94
C ILE A 62 -26.64 10.52 7.52
N GLU A 63 -26.65 9.80 8.65
CA GLU A 63 -27.86 9.48 9.39
C GLU A 63 -28.30 10.64 10.29
N ALA A 64 -29.58 10.68 10.67
CA ALA A 64 -30.09 11.65 11.66
C ALA A 64 -29.43 11.53 13.05
N SER A 65 -28.72 10.43 13.32
CA SER A 65 -27.89 10.25 14.50
C SER A 65 -26.53 10.96 14.43
N GLY A 66 -26.15 11.50 13.27
CA GLY A 66 -24.82 12.04 12.96
C GLY A 66 -23.80 10.99 12.53
N LYS A 67 -24.14 9.69 12.60
CA LYS A 67 -23.28 8.59 12.12
C LYS A 67 -23.21 8.58 10.60
N ILE A 68 -22.06 8.17 10.07
CA ILE A 68 -21.81 8.09 8.63
C ILE A 68 -21.83 6.63 8.20
N ASN A 69 -22.70 6.29 7.25
CA ASN A 69 -22.73 4.97 6.63
C ASN A 69 -22.06 5.03 5.26
N VAL A 70 -21.13 4.10 5.01
CA VAL A 70 -20.34 4.02 3.79
C VAL A 70 -20.48 2.62 3.21
N ALA A 71 -20.82 2.52 1.93
CA ALA A 71 -20.86 1.25 1.20
C ALA A 71 -20.00 1.35 -0.06
N THR A 72 -19.13 0.37 -0.29
CA THR A 72 -18.26 0.31 -1.48
C THR A 72 -18.14 -1.11 -2.02
N GLY A 73 -17.96 -1.22 -3.33
CA GLY A 73 -17.83 -2.51 -4.03
C GLY A 73 -16.47 -3.19 -3.81
N VAL A 74 -15.45 -2.47 -3.34
CA VAL A 74 -14.12 -3.05 -3.10
C VAL A 74 -14.18 -4.03 -1.92
N GLY A 75 -13.64 -5.25 -2.09
CA GLY A 75 -13.53 -6.23 -1.01
C GLY A 75 -12.20 -6.14 -0.26
N THR A 76 -12.16 -6.50 1.02
CA THR A 76 -10.91 -6.52 1.83
C THR A 76 -10.44 -7.95 2.12
N GLN A 77 -9.12 -8.13 2.24
CA GLN A 77 -8.43 -9.39 2.54
C GLN A 77 -7.35 -9.21 3.64
N GLY A 78 -7.42 -8.12 4.42
CA GLY A 78 -6.47 -7.86 5.52
C GLY A 78 -5.61 -6.60 5.38
N GLN A 79 -5.70 -5.88 4.27
CA GLN A 79 -4.95 -4.65 4.01
C GLN A 79 -5.41 -3.42 4.82
N GLY A 80 -6.33 -3.58 5.76
CA GLY A 80 -6.78 -2.50 6.64
C GLY A 80 -7.78 -1.49 6.02
N HIS A 81 -8.52 -1.87 4.98
CA HIS A 81 -9.49 -0.99 4.30
C HIS A 81 -10.54 -0.39 5.23
N PHE A 82 -11.05 -1.15 6.22
CA PHE A 82 -12.00 -0.63 7.20
C PHE A 82 -11.50 0.61 7.93
N THR A 83 -10.21 0.62 8.30
CA THR A 83 -9.59 1.74 9.00
C THR A 83 -9.21 2.85 8.04
N ALA A 84 -8.45 2.52 6.99
CA ALA A 84 -7.91 3.53 6.07
C ALA A 84 -9.02 4.33 5.36
N PHE A 85 -10.08 3.67 4.89
CA PHE A 85 -11.17 4.38 4.22
C PHE A 85 -12.06 5.16 5.19
N ALA A 86 -12.23 4.68 6.42
CA ALA A 86 -12.91 5.45 7.45
C ALA A 86 -12.14 6.74 7.80
N GLN A 87 -10.80 6.71 7.81
CA GLN A 87 -9.98 7.92 7.97
C GLN A 87 -10.23 8.95 6.86
N VAL A 88 -10.30 8.51 5.60
CA VAL A 88 -10.60 9.40 4.46
C VAL A 88 -11.96 10.07 4.62
N VAL A 89 -12.98 9.31 5.05
CA VAL A 89 -14.32 9.87 5.29
C VAL A 89 -14.34 10.80 6.49
N ALA A 90 -13.68 10.42 7.59
CA ALA A 90 -13.58 11.20 8.81
C ALA A 90 -12.92 12.57 8.54
N GLU A 91 -11.83 12.60 7.78
CA GLU A 91 -11.17 13.83 7.36
C GLU A 91 -12.08 14.69 6.45
N GLN A 92 -12.74 14.07 5.47
CA GLN A 92 -13.65 14.78 4.56
C GLN A 92 -14.91 15.32 5.24
N LEU A 93 -15.43 14.68 6.28
CA LEU A 93 -16.67 15.07 6.94
C LEU A 93 -16.47 15.65 8.35
N GLY A 94 -15.22 15.80 8.80
CA GLY A 94 -14.87 16.36 10.11
C GLY A 94 -15.51 15.61 11.28
N VAL A 95 -15.52 14.28 11.26
CA VAL A 95 -16.11 13.41 12.32
C VAL A 95 -15.06 12.52 12.97
N ASP A 96 -15.37 11.96 14.15
CA ASP A 96 -14.55 10.88 14.73
C ASP A 96 -14.65 9.63 13.83
N ILE A 97 -13.53 8.95 13.59
CA ILE A 97 -13.48 7.72 12.79
C ILE A 97 -14.45 6.64 13.30
N LYS A 98 -14.73 6.59 14.61
CA LYS A 98 -15.68 5.65 15.24
C LYS A 98 -17.14 5.92 14.86
N ASP A 99 -17.41 7.08 14.27
CA ASP A 99 -18.74 7.44 13.78
C ASP A 99 -18.96 7.00 12.34
N VAL A 100 -17.93 6.46 11.68
CA VAL A 100 -17.97 5.95 10.31
C VAL A 100 -18.16 4.43 10.31
N ASN A 101 -19.30 3.98 9.78
CA ASN A 101 -19.60 2.57 9.55
C ASN A 101 -19.33 2.23 8.08
N LEU A 102 -18.33 1.39 7.81
CA LEU A 102 -17.97 0.98 6.45
C LEU A 102 -18.41 -0.46 6.16
N VAL A 103 -19.08 -0.65 5.02
CA VAL A 103 -19.37 -1.94 4.41
C VAL A 103 -18.60 -2.07 3.10
N THR A 104 -17.88 -3.19 2.95
CA THR A 104 -17.02 -3.48 1.79
C THR A 104 -17.45 -4.78 1.11
N GLY A 105 -17.58 -4.78 -0.21
CA GLY A 105 -17.75 -6.01 -1.01
C GLY A 105 -19.09 -6.74 -0.87
N ASP A 106 -20.07 -6.15 -0.16
CA ASP A 106 -21.44 -6.68 -0.12
C ASP A 106 -22.22 -6.18 -1.33
N THR A 107 -22.45 -7.07 -2.29
CA THR A 107 -23.16 -6.76 -3.53
C THR A 107 -24.66 -6.49 -3.35
N ALA A 108 -25.23 -6.76 -2.16
CA ALA A 108 -26.57 -6.30 -1.81
C ALA A 108 -26.59 -4.82 -1.37
N GLN A 109 -25.45 -4.29 -0.94
CA GLN A 109 -25.30 -2.91 -0.45
C GLN A 109 -24.69 -1.97 -1.50
N PHE A 110 -23.80 -2.48 -2.35
CA PHE A 110 -23.19 -1.74 -3.47
C PHE A 110 -22.86 -2.67 -4.64
N HIS A 111 -23.51 -2.46 -5.79
CA HIS A 111 -23.45 -3.40 -6.91
C HIS A 111 -22.18 -3.29 -7.77
N TRP A 112 -21.71 -2.07 -8.03
CA TRP A 112 -20.71 -1.80 -9.07
C TRP A 112 -19.31 -1.51 -8.50
N GLY A 113 -18.50 -2.56 -8.36
CA GLY A 113 -17.07 -2.46 -8.03
C GLY A 113 -16.26 -3.51 -8.78
N THR A 114 -14.94 -3.34 -8.81
CA THR A 114 -14.03 -4.27 -9.48
C THR A 114 -13.31 -5.18 -8.49
N GLY A 115 -12.93 -4.67 -7.31
CA GLY A 115 -12.27 -5.43 -6.24
C GLY A 115 -10.83 -5.00 -5.96
N THR A 116 -10.14 -5.79 -5.12
CA THR A 116 -8.78 -5.50 -4.67
C THR A 116 -7.77 -6.42 -5.36
N PHE A 117 -6.86 -5.79 -6.08
CA PHE A 117 -5.68 -6.36 -6.74
C PHE A 117 -4.85 -5.18 -7.30
N ALA A 118 -3.64 -5.41 -7.83
CA ALA A 118 -2.82 -4.40 -8.52
C ALA A 118 -2.64 -3.08 -7.72
N SER A 119 -2.43 -3.21 -6.41
CA SER A 119 -2.26 -2.12 -5.46
C SER A 119 -3.28 -0.97 -5.62
N ARG A 120 -4.53 -1.27 -5.97
CA ARG A 120 -5.51 -0.26 -6.41
C ARG A 120 -6.42 0.33 -5.33
N GLY A 121 -6.37 -0.19 -4.11
CA GLY A 121 -7.26 0.21 -3.02
C GLY A 121 -7.19 1.70 -2.69
N SER A 122 -5.99 2.22 -2.40
CA SER A 122 -5.77 3.65 -2.13
C SER A 122 -6.04 4.52 -3.36
N VAL A 123 -5.53 4.11 -4.52
CA VAL A 123 -5.61 4.93 -5.74
C VAL A 123 -7.03 5.05 -6.25
N VAL A 124 -7.81 3.97 -6.26
CA VAL A 124 -9.13 3.95 -6.91
C VAL A 124 -10.25 4.02 -5.88
N ALA A 125 -10.30 3.09 -4.92
CA ALA A 125 -11.41 3.03 -3.97
C ALA A 125 -11.42 4.21 -3.00
N ALA A 126 -10.27 4.57 -2.41
CA ALA A 126 -10.21 5.71 -1.50
C ALA A 126 -10.57 7.02 -2.20
N ASN A 127 -10.18 7.20 -3.47
CA ASN A 127 -10.58 8.38 -4.26
C ASN A 127 -12.07 8.39 -4.63
N ALA A 128 -12.70 7.22 -4.87
CA ALA A 128 -14.15 7.13 -5.05
C ALA A 128 -14.92 7.48 -3.75
N ILE A 129 -14.40 7.03 -2.61
CA ILE A 129 -14.91 7.35 -1.28
C ILE A 129 -14.76 8.85 -1.00
N ASN A 130 -13.57 9.41 -1.25
CA ASN A 130 -13.32 10.85 -1.16
C ASN A 130 -14.28 11.65 -2.03
N ALA A 131 -14.46 11.27 -3.30
CA ALA A 131 -15.38 11.95 -4.21
C ALA A 131 -16.83 11.93 -3.69
N SER A 132 -17.28 10.79 -3.14
CA SER A 132 -18.62 10.68 -2.54
C SER A 132 -18.74 11.55 -1.30
N ALA A 133 -17.70 11.58 -0.45
CA ALA A 133 -17.67 12.37 0.78
C ALA A 133 -17.67 13.87 0.48
N SER A 134 -16.91 14.31 -0.53
CA SER A 134 -16.88 15.71 -0.93
C SER A 134 -18.24 16.20 -1.45
N ILE A 135 -18.98 15.39 -2.22
CA ILE A 135 -20.35 15.75 -2.65
C ILE A 135 -21.29 15.85 -1.45
N VAL A 136 -21.19 14.95 -0.47
CA VAL A 136 -21.97 15.05 0.78
C VAL A 136 -21.59 16.31 1.56
N ARG A 137 -20.30 16.64 1.66
CA ARG A 137 -19.79 17.85 2.31
C ARG A 137 -20.36 19.12 1.67
N GLU A 138 -20.45 19.19 0.35
CA GLU A 138 -21.09 20.29 -0.37
C GLU A 138 -22.59 20.42 -0.01
N LYS A 139 -23.32 19.30 0.04
CA LYS A 139 -24.74 19.31 0.47
C LYS A 139 -24.88 19.79 1.93
N VAL A 140 -23.97 19.37 2.81
CA VAL A 140 -23.89 19.80 4.21
C VAL A 140 -23.71 21.31 4.32
N PHE A 141 -22.70 21.89 3.68
CA PHE A 141 -22.45 23.33 3.75
C PHE A 141 -23.59 24.15 3.15
N LYS A 142 -24.13 23.74 2.01
CA LYS A 142 -25.25 24.42 1.37
C LYS A 142 -26.51 24.45 2.23
N LEU A 143 -26.78 23.39 2.98
CA LEU A 143 -27.92 23.36 3.91
C LEU A 143 -27.62 24.17 5.17
N ALA A 144 -26.45 23.99 5.76
CA ALA A 144 -26.02 24.72 6.95
C ALA A 144 -25.99 26.24 6.73
N SER A 145 -25.51 26.68 5.56
CA SER A 145 -25.49 28.10 5.17
C SER A 145 -26.87 28.74 5.22
N LYS A 146 -27.91 28.01 4.77
CA LYS A 146 -29.29 28.50 4.84
C LYS A 146 -29.83 28.56 6.26
N LEU A 147 -29.53 27.54 7.08
CA LEU A 147 -30.07 27.43 8.44
C LEU A 147 -29.36 28.37 9.43
N LEU A 148 -28.06 28.60 9.24
CA LEU A 148 -27.24 29.50 10.05
C LEU A 148 -27.20 30.93 9.47
N GLU A 149 -27.86 31.18 8.33
CA GLU A 149 -27.87 32.45 7.61
C GLU A 149 -26.45 33.02 7.37
N THR A 150 -25.49 32.15 7.08
CA THR A 150 -24.05 32.48 6.98
C THR A 150 -23.49 31.95 5.64
N PRO A 151 -22.61 32.69 4.94
CA PRO A 151 -21.98 32.21 3.71
C PRO A 151 -21.20 30.90 3.90
N GLU A 152 -21.18 30.03 2.89
CA GLU A 152 -20.51 28.72 2.97
C GLU A 152 -19.01 28.84 3.28
N GLU A 153 -18.36 29.89 2.77
CA GLU A 153 -16.95 30.19 3.00
C GLU A 153 -16.59 30.61 4.43
N GLU A 154 -17.59 30.99 5.24
CA GLU A 154 -17.42 31.35 6.66
C GLU A 154 -17.78 30.18 7.59
N LEU A 155 -18.13 29.03 7.03
CA LEU A 155 -18.46 27.81 7.77
C LEU A 155 -17.27 26.85 7.81
N GLU A 156 -17.14 26.17 8.95
CA GLU A 156 -16.20 25.06 9.12
C GLU A 156 -16.93 23.81 9.60
N LEU A 157 -16.38 22.65 9.27
CA LEU A 157 -16.91 21.33 9.65
C LEU A 157 -15.87 20.60 10.49
N GLU A 158 -16.14 20.48 11.79
CA GLU A 158 -15.26 19.87 12.79
C GLU A 158 -16.08 19.19 13.90
N ASP A 159 -15.58 18.08 14.44
CA ASP A 159 -16.20 17.30 15.52
C ASP A 159 -17.68 16.90 15.26
N GLY A 160 -18.08 16.74 14.00
CA GLY A 160 -19.44 16.42 13.59
C GLY A 160 -20.41 17.60 13.62
N TYR A 161 -19.90 18.82 13.66
CA TYR A 161 -20.67 20.07 13.65
C TYR A 161 -20.25 20.96 12.50
N VAL A 162 -21.22 21.58 11.84
CA VAL A 162 -20.97 22.77 11.03
C VAL A 162 -21.11 23.99 11.92
N ARG A 163 -20.12 24.89 11.93
CA ARG A 163 -20.13 26.08 12.77
C ARG A 163 -19.60 27.30 12.02
N VAL A 164 -20.01 28.49 12.45
CA VAL A 164 -19.50 29.77 11.93
C VAL A 164 -18.10 30.01 12.51
N ALA A 165 -17.10 30.21 11.66
CA ALA A 165 -15.69 30.29 12.07
C ALA A 165 -15.44 31.37 13.16
N ASP A 166 -16.06 32.54 13.02
CA ASP A 166 -15.90 33.66 13.95
C ASP A 166 -16.86 33.59 15.16
N ASN A 167 -17.81 32.65 15.17
CA ASN A 167 -18.72 32.43 16.28
C ASN A 167 -19.11 30.94 16.42
N PRO A 168 -18.26 30.10 17.01
CA PRO A 168 -18.50 28.66 17.15
C PRO A 168 -19.76 28.28 17.94
N HIS A 169 -20.38 29.21 18.68
CA HIS A 169 -21.66 29.00 19.34
C HIS A 169 -22.85 28.93 18.35
N LEU A 170 -22.69 29.47 17.14
CA LEU A 170 -23.60 29.26 16.03
C LEU A 170 -23.15 28.02 15.28
N SER A 171 -23.76 26.89 15.66
CA SER A 171 -23.44 25.59 15.09
C SER A 171 -24.68 24.71 14.96
N ILE A 172 -24.57 23.70 14.11
CA ILE A 172 -25.58 22.67 13.91
C ILE A 172 -24.88 21.33 13.70
N SER A 173 -25.35 20.28 14.35
CA SER A 173 -24.75 18.95 14.20
C SER A 173 -25.09 18.34 12.83
N LEU A 174 -24.23 17.42 12.36
CA LEU A 174 -24.52 16.64 11.15
C LEU A 174 -25.82 15.83 11.25
N GLY A 175 -26.18 15.37 12.45
CA GLY A 175 -27.43 14.64 12.69
C GLY A 175 -28.67 15.53 12.56
N GLU A 176 -28.62 16.74 13.11
CA GLU A 176 -29.68 17.74 12.94
C GLU A 176 -29.81 18.16 11.47
N LEU A 177 -28.69 18.40 10.78
CA LEU A 177 -28.69 18.67 9.34
C LEU A 177 -29.29 17.52 8.53
N ALA A 178 -28.96 16.26 8.87
CA ALA A 178 -29.53 15.10 8.19
C ALA A 178 -31.04 14.97 8.43
N ALA A 179 -31.52 15.31 9.63
CA ALA A 179 -32.94 15.35 9.94
C ALA A 179 -33.68 16.45 9.13
N GLU A 180 -33.10 17.65 9.05
CA GLU A 180 -33.64 18.77 8.26
C GLU A 180 -33.56 18.53 6.75
N ALA A 181 -32.56 17.79 6.29
CA ALA A 181 -32.42 17.39 4.89
C ALA A 181 -33.52 16.40 4.44
N ASN A 182 -34.26 15.80 5.37
CA ASN A 182 -35.37 14.91 5.05
C ASN A 182 -36.69 15.70 4.97
N PRO A 183 -37.22 15.97 3.77
CA PRO A 183 -38.33 16.89 3.58
C PRO A 183 -39.64 16.31 4.12
N LEU A 184 -40.41 17.16 4.80
CA LEU A 184 -41.75 16.82 5.29
C LEU A 184 -42.76 16.75 4.15
N ARG A 185 -43.91 16.12 4.44
CA ARG A 185 -45.04 16.00 3.49
C ARG A 185 -45.42 17.37 2.92
N GLY A 186 -45.34 17.51 1.60
CA GLY A 186 -45.74 18.72 0.87
C GLY A 186 -44.64 19.79 0.73
N ALA A 187 -43.42 19.54 1.22
CA ALA A 187 -42.28 20.45 1.08
C ALA A 187 -41.32 20.08 -0.08
N VAL A 188 -41.62 19.00 -0.81
CA VAL A 188 -40.78 18.50 -1.92
C VAL A 188 -41.18 19.19 -3.22
N GLU A 189 -40.29 20.00 -3.75
CA GLU A 189 -40.39 20.52 -5.13
C GLU A 189 -39.72 19.54 -6.13
N PRO A 190 -40.19 19.46 -7.39
CA PRO A 190 -39.56 18.64 -8.42
C PRO A 190 -38.07 18.94 -8.57
N GLY A 191 -37.22 17.90 -8.49
CA GLY A 191 -35.76 18.03 -8.55
C GLY A 191 -35.08 18.15 -7.18
N THR A 192 -35.82 18.16 -6.08
CA THR A 192 -35.25 18.03 -4.74
C THR A 192 -34.69 16.64 -4.54
N GLU A 193 -33.42 16.53 -4.13
CA GLU A 193 -32.81 15.30 -3.64
C GLU A 193 -32.88 15.27 -2.10
N PRO A 194 -33.68 14.38 -1.49
CA PRO A 194 -33.76 14.25 -0.04
C PRO A 194 -32.46 13.73 0.59
N GLY A 195 -32.22 14.15 1.84
CA GLY A 195 -31.17 13.62 2.69
C GLY A 195 -29.77 14.10 2.32
N LEU A 196 -28.81 13.63 3.12
CA LEU A 196 -27.39 13.89 2.94
C LEU A 196 -26.71 12.60 2.48
N GLU A 197 -26.95 12.27 1.22
CA GLU A 197 -26.39 11.09 0.56
C GLU A 197 -25.77 11.46 -0.80
N ALA A 198 -24.68 10.78 -1.14
CA ALA A 198 -24.13 10.80 -2.49
C ALA A 198 -23.51 9.45 -2.86
N THR A 199 -23.52 9.15 -4.15
CA THR A 199 -22.77 8.05 -4.75
C THR A 199 -21.87 8.62 -5.84
N ALA A 200 -20.58 8.31 -5.78
CA ALA A 200 -19.63 8.68 -6.82
C ALA A 200 -18.74 7.50 -7.22
N TYR A 201 -18.15 7.63 -8.40
CA TYR A 201 -17.20 6.68 -8.95
C TYR A 201 -15.92 7.40 -9.29
N PHE A 202 -14.80 6.70 -9.14
CA PHE A 202 -13.50 7.17 -9.59
C PHE A 202 -12.84 6.08 -10.45
N GLY A 203 -12.30 6.49 -11.59
CA GLY A 203 -11.57 5.63 -12.51
C GLY A 203 -10.42 6.41 -13.14
N PRO A 204 -9.16 6.08 -12.83
CA PRO A 204 -8.04 6.82 -13.38
C PRO A 204 -7.79 6.42 -14.83
N LYS A 205 -7.41 7.38 -15.68
CA LYS A 205 -7.07 7.13 -17.10
C LYS A 205 -5.82 6.26 -17.26
N TYR A 206 -4.87 6.41 -16.33
CA TYR A 206 -3.61 5.67 -16.25
C TYR A 206 -3.34 5.32 -14.78
N GLY A 207 -2.59 4.24 -14.52
CA GLY A 207 -2.17 3.90 -13.15
C GLY A 207 -1.20 4.93 -12.57
N ALA A 208 -1.14 5.02 -11.24
CA ALA A 208 -0.20 5.87 -10.52
C ALA A 208 1.11 5.10 -10.26
N ILE A 209 2.27 5.74 -10.43
CA ILE A 209 3.56 5.05 -10.34
C ILE A 209 4.15 5.19 -8.95
N ALA A 210 4.04 4.13 -8.16
CA ALA A 210 4.80 3.98 -6.93
C ALA A 210 6.22 3.52 -7.25
N PHE A 211 7.16 3.76 -6.35
CA PHE A 211 8.54 3.35 -6.51
C PHE A 211 9.22 3.22 -5.17
N GLY A 212 10.41 2.64 -5.17
CA GLY A 212 11.18 2.48 -3.95
C GLY A 212 12.50 1.78 -4.20
N VAL A 213 13.22 1.53 -3.11
CA VAL A 213 14.50 0.83 -3.11
C VAL A 213 14.51 -0.14 -1.95
N HIS A 214 14.82 -1.40 -2.26
CA HIS A 214 15.15 -2.39 -1.24
C HIS A 214 16.67 -2.54 -1.19
N ALA A 215 17.22 -2.69 0.00
CA ALA A 215 18.63 -3.02 0.18
C ALA A 215 18.79 -4.09 1.25
N MET A 216 19.72 -5.02 1.05
CA MET A 216 20.03 -6.03 2.05
C MET A 216 21.51 -6.39 2.08
N ILE A 217 21.97 -6.76 3.26
CA ILE A 217 23.27 -7.40 3.46
C ILE A 217 23.03 -8.84 3.89
N ILE A 218 23.73 -9.77 3.26
CA ILE A 218 23.66 -11.19 3.56
C ILE A 218 25.03 -11.77 3.91
N GLU A 219 25.01 -12.87 4.65
CA GLU A 219 26.13 -13.80 4.81
C GLU A 219 25.68 -15.17 4.29
N VAL A 220 26.52 -15.82 3.49
CA VAL A 220 26.29 -17.17 2.98
C VAL A 220 27.27 -18.12 3.65
N ASP A 221 26.77 -19.20 4.23
CA ASP A 221 27.60 -20.27 4.76
C ASP A 221 28.17 -21.11 3.58
N PRO A 222 29.49 -21.17 3.39
CA PRO A 222 30.09 -21.89 2.25
C PRO A 222 29.99 -23.41 2.35
N GLU A 223 29.69 -23.97 3.53
CA GLU A 223 29.52 -25.42 3.70
C GLU A 223 28.07 -25.85 3.42
N THR A 224 27.11 -25.02 3.82
CA THR A 224 25.67 -25.37 3.75
C THR A 224 24.90 -24.63 2.67
N MET A 225 25.45 -23.56 2.11
CA MET A 225 24.80 -22.59 1.22
C MET A 225 23.57 -21.91 1.83
N MET A 226 23.41 -21.97 3.15
CA MET A 226 22.36 -21.25 3.86
C MET A 226 22.65 -19.75 3.84
N VAL A 227 21.61 -18.95 3.60
CA VAL A 227 21.69 -17.49 3.55
C VAL A 227 21.12 -16.90 4.84
N GLU A 228 21.92 -16.09 5.53
CA GLU A 228 21.48 -15.28 6.66
C GLU A 228 21.34 -13.81 6.21
N ILE A 229 20.14 -13.24 6.35
CA ILE A 229 19.91 -11.81 6.11
C ILE A 229 20.33 -11.02 7.35
N LYS A 230 21.45 -10.30 7.25
CA LYS A 230 22.02 -9.54 8.37
C LYS A 230 21.31 -8.21 8.59
N ARG A 231 20.84 -7.58 7.51
CA ARG A 231 20.16 -6.29 7.54
C ARG A 231 19.26 -6.12 6.32
N TYR A 232 18.08 -5.53 6.50
CA TYR A 232 17.11 -5.31 5.42
C TYR A 232 16.48 -3.93 5.52
N ILE A 233 16.59 -3.15 4.46
CA ILE A 233 16.08 -1.79 4.35
C ILE A 233 15.05 -1.74 3.23
N VAL A 234 13.93 -1.04 3.48
CA VAL A 234 12.99 -0.65 2.43
C VAL A 234 12.81 0.86 2.51
N VAL A 235 12.97 1.56 1.40
CA VAL A 235 12.52 2.95 1.27
C VAL A 235 11.51 3.02 0.14
N GLU A 236 10.27 3.37 0.45
CA GLU A 236 9.18 3.42 -0.52
C GLU A 236 8.61 4.83 -0.69
N ASP A 237 8.00 5.06 -1.84
CA ASP A 237 7.20 6.24 -2.17
C ASP A 237 5.88 5.82 -2.81
N CYS A 238 4.85 5.77 -1.97
CA CYS A 238 3.47 5.59 -2.37
C CYS A 238 2.65 6.89 -2.40
N GLY A 239 3.31 8.05 -2.59
CA GLY A 239 2.66 9.35 -2.52
C GLY A 239 2.03 9.60 -1.15
N THR A 240 0.86 10.23 -1.11
CA THR A 240 0.19 10.52 0.16
C THR A 240 -0.12 9.24 0.94
N VAL A 241 0.36 9.14 2.17
CA VAL A 241 0.08 8.01 3.07
C VAL A 241 -1.20 8.24 3.86
N ILE A 242 -2.18 7.37 3.69
CA ILE A 242 -3.44 7.42 4.48
C ILE A 242 -3.19 6.97 5.92
N ASN A 243 -2.43 5.88 6.10
CA ASN A 243 -2.15 5.30 7.40
C ASN A 243 -0.73 4.70 7.43
N PRO A 244 0.25 5.35 8.09
CA PRO A 244 1.63 4.88 8.10
C PRO A 244 1.81 3.49 8.70
N LEU A 245 1.05 3.14 9.75
CA LEU A 245 1.13 1.83 10.40
C LEU A 245 0.68 0.70 9.47
N ILE A 246 -0.37 0.95 8.68
CA ILE A 246 -0.85 -0.02 7.68
C ILE A 246 0.18 -0.17 6.56
N VAL A 247 0.75 0.94 6.07
CA VAL A 247 1.78 0.90 5.01
C VAL A 247 3.00 0.11 5.47
N GLU A 248 3.53 0.38 6.66
CA GLU A 248 4.65 -0.38 7.23
C GLU A 248 4.32 -1.88 7.36
N GLY A 249 3.11 -2.21 7.82
CA GLY A 249 2.63 -3.60 7.88
C GLY A 249 2.52 -4.28 6.51
N GLN A 250 2.08 -3.55 5.47
CA GLN A 250 2.06 -4.08 4.09
C GLN A 250 3.46 -4.36 3.57
N ILE A 251 4.42 -3.46 3.83
CA ILE A 251 5.82 -3.68 3.46
C ILE A 251 6.40 -4.91 4.16
N HIS A 252 6.16 -5.08 5.46
CA HIS A 252 6.64 -6.25 6.19
C HIS A 252 6.08 -7.56 5.62
N GLY A 253 4.77 -7.61 5.37
CA GLY A 253 4.13 -8.77 4.75
C GLY A 253 4.63 -9.04 3.34
N GLY A 254 4.80 -7.99 2.53
CA GLY A 254 5.33 -8.08 1.18
C GLY A 254 6.76 -8.60 1.15
N VAL A 255 7.64 -8.11 2.02
CA VAL A 255 9.02 -8.60 2.11
C VAL A 255 9.07 -10.07 2.54
N ALA A 256 8.23 -10.49 3.49
CA ALA A 256 8.15 -11.89 3.89
C ALA A 256 7.73 -12.79 2.72
N MET A 257 6.70 -12.40 1.95
CA MET A 257 6.30 -13.11 0.72
C MET A 257 7.40 -13.10 -0.34
N GLY A 258 8.10 -11.97 -0.50
CA GLY A 258 9.21 -11.83 -1.42
C GLY A 258 10.37 -12.77 -1.07
N ILE A 259 10.73 -12.90 0.21
CA ILE A 259 11.74 -13.86 0.69
C ILE A 259 11.31 -15.29 0.36
N GLY A 260 10.04 -15.62 0.60
CA GLY A 260 9.46 -16.91 0.24
C GLY A 260 9.64 -17.21 -1.25
N ASN A 261 9.20 -16.30 -2.11
CA ASN A 261 9.32 -16.41 -3.57
C ASN A 261 10.78 -16.49 -4.07
N SER A 262 11.73 -15.88 -3.34
CA SER A 262 13.13 -15.87 -3.73
C SER A 262 13.90 -17.12 -3.35
N TYR A 263 13.56 -17.80 -2.26
CA TYR A 263 14.46 -18.84 -1.68
C TYR A 263 13.77 -20.10 -1.14
N TYR A 264 12.43 -20.15 -1.14
CA TYR A 264 11.69 -21.23 -0.47
C TYR A 264 10.52 -21.78 -1.31
N GLU A 265 9.68 -20.91 -1.87
CA GLU A 265 8.38 -21.27 -2.41
C GLU A 265 8.47 -21.68 -3.89
N GLN A 266 8.32 -22.99 -4.17
CA GLN A 266 8.25 -23.53 -5.52
C GLN A 266 7.10 -24.54 -5.64
N LEU A 267 6.32 -24.53 -6.71
CA LEU A 267 5.46 -25.67 -7.05
C LEU A 267 6.23 -26.61 -7.96
N ILE A 268 6.43 -27.86 -7.52
CA ILE A 268 7.29 -28.83 -8.22
C ILE A 268 6.40 -29.86 -8.90
N PHE A 269 6.52 -29.98 -10.22
CA PHE A 269 5.83 -30.99 -11.01
C PHE A 269 6.82 -31.98 -11.63
N ASP A 270 6.48 -33.27 -11.61
CA ASP A 270 7.26 -34.28 -12.34
C ASP A 270 6.94 -34.31 -13.85
N GLU A 271 7.62 -35.19 -14.58
CA GLU A 271 7.41 -35.42 -16.02
C GLU A 271 5.98 -35.91 -16.38
N ASN A 272 5.21 -36.37 -15.40
CA ASN A 272 3.82 -36.81 -15.54
C ASN A 272 2.81 -35.75 -15.06
N ALA A 273 3.28 -34.51 -14.84
CA ALA A 273 2.50 -33.39 -14.30
C ALA A 273 1.87 -33.67 -12.92
N GLN A 274 2.48 -34.53 -12.10
CA GLN A 274 2.10 -34.70 -10.71
C GLN A 274 2.75 -33.62 -9.85
N LEU A 275 1.94 -32.92 -9.03
CA LEU A 275 2.43 -31.96 -8.05
C LEU A 275 3.07 -32.72 -6.87
N LEU A 276 4.39 -32.57 -6.71
CA LEU A 276 5.19 -33.34 -5.77
C LEU A 276 5.17 -32.77 -4.35
N ASN A 277 4.89 -31.48 -4.18
CA ASN A 277 4.95 -30.80 -2.89
C ASN A 277 3.64 -30.08 -2.52
N ALA A 278 2.52 -30.80 -2.60
CA ALA A 278 1.18 -30.27 -2.38
C ALA A 278 0.80 -30.05 -0.89
N SER A 279 1.77 -29.88 0.01
CA SER A 279 1.55 -29.70 1.45
C SER A 279 2.54 -28.73 2.06
N LEU A 280 2.19 -28.09 3.19
CA LEU A 280 3.10 -27.20 3.92
C LEU A 280 4.30 -27.91 4.56
N ALA A 281 4.37 -29.25 4.50
CA ALA A 281 5.59 -29.97 4.88
C ALA A 281 6.71 -29.79 3.84
N ASP A 282 6.34 -29.58 2.57
CA ASP A 282 7.27 -29.57 1.42
C ASP A 282 7.18 -28.27 0.59
N TYR A 283 6.09 -27.52 0.72
CA TYR A 283 5.97 -26.15 0.23
C TYR A 283 6.34 -25.19 1.36
N LEU A 284 7.58 -24.73 1.33
CA LEU A 284 8.18 -23.99 2.44
C LEU A 284 7.75 -22.52 2.38
N ILE A 285 6.97 -22.10 3.38
CA ILE A 285 6.64 -20.69 3.62
C ILE A 285 7.58 -20.18 4.73
N PRO A 286 8.27 -19.05 4.56
CA PRO A 286 9.22 -18.55 5.55
C PRO A 286 8.54 -18.28 6.89
N THR A 287 9.24 -18.59 7.98
CA THR A 287 8.77 -18.36 9.35
C THR A 287 9.41 -17.10 9.93
N ALA A 288 9.07 -16.77 11.18
CA ALA A 288 9.69 -15.66 11.89
C ALA A 288 11.22 -15.81 12.09
N SER A 289 11.78 -16.99 11.85
CA SER A 289 13.23 -17.22 11.94
C SER A 289 13.96 -16.80 10.67
N GLU A 290 13.32 -16.91 9.50
CA GLU A 290 13.89 -16.56 8.20
C GLU A 290 13.60 -15.10 7.80
N VAL A 291 12.50 -14.54 8.31
CA VAL A 291 12.08 -13.17 8.01
C VAL A 291 12.85 -12.19 8.93
N PRO A 292 13.69 -11.29 8.37
CA PRO A 292 14.50 -10.37 9.16
C PRO A 292 13.64 -9.25 9.75
N ARG A 293 14.20 -8.50 10.70
CA ARG A 293 13.65 -7.18 11.01
C ARG A 293 13.95 -6.23 9.85
N MET A 294 12.93 -5.49 9.42
CA MET A 294 13.08 -4.45 8.41
C MET A 294 13.22 -3.07 9.05
N GLU A 295 14.00 -2.20 8.43
CA GLU A 295 13.94 -0.75 8.67
C GLU A 295 13.24 -0.11 7.47
N VAL A 296 12.11 0.56 7.70
CA VAL A 296 11.28 1.14 6.65
C VAL A 296 11.38 2.65 6.64
N GLY A 297 11.67 3.23 5.48
CA GLY A 297 11.64 4.66 5.21
C GLY A 297 10.56 5.02 4.19
N HIS A 298 10.01 6.21 4.32
CA HIS A 298 9.04 6.76 3.36
C HIS A 298 9.58 8.05 2.70
N PHE A 299 9.18 8.28 1.45
CA PHE A 299 9.25 9.55 0.73
C PHE A 299 7.87 9.83 0.11
N GLU A 300 7.49 11.10 -0.01
CA GLU A 300 6.19 11.47 -0.56
C GLU A 300 6.34 12.23 -1.89
N THR A 301 6.04 11.55 -2.99
CA THR A 301 5.85 12.16 -4.31
C THR A 301 4.41 11.93 -4.76
N ARG A 302 3.55 12.91 -4.50
CA ARG A 302 2.11 12.83 -4.77
C ARG A 302 1.81 12.53 -6.25
N SER A 303 0.81 11.69 -6.48
CA SER A 303 0.29 11.45 -7.83
C SER A 303 -0.54 12.66 -8.31
N PRO A 304 -0.29 13.22 -9.50
CA PRO A 304 -1.14 14.26 -10.07
C PRO A 304 -2.45 13.70 -10.66
N LEU A 305 -2.64 12.37 -10.68
CA LEU A 305 -3.76 11.72 -11.37
C LEU A 305 -4.99 11.53 -10.50
N ASN A 306 -4.90 11.79 -9.19
CA ASN A 306 -6.02 11.60 -8.28
C ASN A 306 -6.04 12.67 -7.16
N PRO A 307 -7.23 13.09 -6.68
CA PRO A 307 -7.37 14.15 -5.68
C PRO A 307 -6.59 13.93 -4.38
N LEU A 308 -6.52 12.69 -3.89
CA LEU A 308 -5.81 12.39 -2.65
C LEU A 308 -4.28 12.44 -2.82
N GLY A 309 -3.77 12.36 -4.05
CA GLY A 309 -2.33 12.26 -4.33
C GLY A 309 -1.71 10.92 -3.95
N THR A 310 -2.53 9.92 -3.65
CA THR A 310 -2.13 8.57 -3.22
C THR A 310 -1.61 7.74 -4.39
N LYS A 311 -0.68 6.83 -4.11
CA LYS A 311 -0.28 5.71 -4.98
C LYS A 311 -0.49 4.39 -4.22
N GLY A 312 -0.30 3.26 -4.88
CA GLY A 312 -0.38 1.94 -4.25
C GLY A 312 0.94 1.50 -3.58
N VAL A 313 0.87 0.56 -2.65
CA VAL A 313 2.04 0.02 -1.94
C VAL A 313 1.93 -1.46 -1.56
N GLY A 314 0.78 -2.09 -1.85
CA GLY A 314 0.47 -3.42 -1.32
C GLY A 314 1.40 -4.52 -1.82
N GLU A 315 1.90 -4.39 -3.05
CA GLU A 315 2.78 -5.36 -3.69
C GLU A 315 4.26 -4.94 -3.68
N ALA A 316 4.53 -3.67 -3.31
CA ALA A 316 5.87 -3.05 -3.30
C ALA A 316 6.90 -3.88 -2.51
N GLY A 317 6.48 -4.48 -1.38
CA GLY A 317 7.36 -5.27 -0.54
C GLY A 317 7.85 -6.57 -1.19
N ALA A 318 7.12 -7.13 -2.15
CA ALA A 318 7.44 -8.43 -2.76
C ALA A 318 8.17 -8.29 -4.11
N ILE A 319 7.85 -7.26 -4.88
CA ILE A 319 8.32 -7.08 -6.27
C ILE A 319 9.86 -7.15 -6.43
N PRO A 320 10.67 -6.38 -5.68
CA PRO A 320 12.11 -6.32 -5.94
C PRO A 320 12.91 -7.44 -5.27
N VAL A 321 12.28 -8.26 -4.42
CA VAL A 321 13.00 -9.19 -3.52
C VAL A 321 13.76 -10.28 -4.28
N PRO A 322 13.24 -10.90 -5.36
CA PRO A 322 14.01 -11.85 -6.16
C PRO A 322 15.28 -11.25 -6.75
N ALA A 323 15.19 -10.07 -7.38
CA ALA A 323 16.36 -9.38 -7.92
C ALA A 323 17.35 -8.96 -6.82
N LEU A 324 16.84 -8.61 -5.64
CA LEU A 324 17.67 -8.28 -4.49
C LEU A 324 18.48 -9.49 -4.01
N PHE A 325 17.86 -10.67 -3.92
CA PHE A 325 18.55 -11.93 -3.63
C PHE A 325 19.62 -12.27 -4.65
N ALA A 326 19.28 -12.20 -5.94
CA ALA A 326 20.24 -12.45 -7.01
C ALA A 326 21.48 -11.55 -6.86
N GLN A 327 21.28 -10.24 -6.79
CA GLN A 327 22.38 -9.28 -6.71
C GLN A 327 23.23 -9.44 -5.44
N ALA A 328 22.60 -9.69 -4.29
CA ALA A 328 23.34 -9.87 -3.04
C ALA A 328 24.15 -11.17 -3.03
N ILE A 329 23.62 -12.26 -3.60
CA ILE A 329 24.32 -13.54 -3.69
C ILE A 329 25.47 -13.48 -4.70
N GLU A 330 25.25 -12.92 -5.89
CA GLU A 330 26.31 -12.65 -6.87
C GLU A 330 27.41 -11.80 -6.24
N ASN A 331 27.03 -10.77 -5.47
CA ASN A 331 27.99 -9.96 -4.74
C ASN A 331 28.73 -10.77 -3.65
N ALA A 332 28.13 -11.79 -3.03
CA ALA A 332 28.80 -12.60 -2.00
C ALA A 332 29.92 -13.50 -2.55
N PHE A 333 29.92 -13.78 -3.87
CA PHE A 333 30.86 -14.68 -4.53
C PHE A 333 31.59 -14.00 -5.72
N PRO A 334 32.36 -12.92 -5.50
CA PRO A 334 32.96 -12.13 -6.60
C PRO A 334 33.98 -12.88 -7.45
N ASP A 335 34.57 -13.96 -6.91
CA ASP A 335 35.52 -14.82 -7.65
C ASP A 335 34.81 -15.85 -8.53
N HIS A 336 33.49 -15.98 -8.39
CA HIS A 336 32.64 -16.79 -9.25
C HIS A 336 31.96 -15.86 -10.25
N ASP A 337 32.04 -16.19 -11.53
CA ASP A 337 31.30 -15.49 -12.59
C ASP A 337 29.84 -15.97 -12.54
N LEU A 338 29.19 -15.67 -11.41
CA LEU A 338 27.84 -16.11 -11.09
C LEU A 338 26.85 -15.10 -11.66
N GLU A 339 25.91 -15.59 -12.46
CA GLU A 339 24.78 -14.83 -12.99
C GLU A 339 23.50 -15.63 -12.69
N ILE A 340 22.65 -15.10 -11.82
CA ILE A 340 21.46 -15.77 -11.34
C ILE A 340 20.27 -15.30 -12.17
N LEU A 341 19.80 -16.18 -13.05
CA LEU A 341 18.73 -15.88 -14.00
C LEU A 341 17.38 -16.50 -13.63
N GLU A 342 17.34 -17.32 -12.58
CA GLU A 342 16.16 -18.09 -12.18
C GLU A 342 15.95 -18.06 -10.66
N MET A 343 14.69 -18.02 -10.27
CA MET A 343 14.20 -18.06 -8.88
C MET A 343 12.99 -19.01 -8.80
N PRO A 344 12.66 -19.57 -7.62
CA PRO A 344 13.40 -19.45 -6.36
C PRO A 344 14.75 -20.17 -6.40
N LEU A 345 15.69 -19.69 -5.59
CA LEU A 345 16.89 -20.44 -5.23
C LEU A 345 16.59 -21.41 -4.08
N SER A 346 17.60 -22.19 -3.72
CA SER A 346 17.68 -22.99 -2.50
C SER A 346 19.15 -23.24 -2.19
N PRO A 347 19.50 -23.75 -0.99
CA PRO A 347 20.89 -24.08 -0.69
C PRO A 347 21.49 -25.09 -1.69
N ASN A 348 20.72 -26.11 -2.07
CA ASN A 348 21.12 -27.10 -3.07
C ASN A 348 21.33 -26.45 -4.44
N ARG A 349 20.40 -25.57 -4.87
CA ARG A 349 20.52 -24.90 -6.16
C ARG A 349 21.71 -23.96 -6.22
N LEU A 350 21.98 -23.23 -5.14
CA LEU A 350 23.15 -22.36 -5.03
C LEU A 350 24.45 -23.16 -5.06
N PHE A 351 24.50 -24.30 -4.38
CA PHE A 351 25.64 -25.22 -4.44
C PHE A 351 25.92 -25.71 -5.87
N GLU A 352 24.89 -26.15 -6.59
CA GLU A 352 25.00 -26.59 -7.99
C GLU A 352 25.56 -25.48 -8.89
N LEU A 353 25.04 -24.25 -8.78
CA LEU A 353 25.48 -23.11 -9.58
C LEU A 353 26.97 -22.78 -9.37
N LEU A 354 27.47 -22.94 -8.14
CA LEU A 354 28.88 -22.70 -7.83
C LEU A 354 29.78 -23.84 -8.32
N GLN A 355 29.34 -25.10 -8.21
CA GLN A 355 30.07 -26.28 -8.70
C GLN A 355 30.22 -26.30 -10.22
N ASP A 356 29.13 -26.01 -10.97
CA ASP A 356 29.18 -25.99 -12.43
C ASP A 356 30.24 -24.99 -12.92
N LYS A 357 30.37 -23.84 -12.24
CA LYS A 357 31.37 -22.80 -12.55
C LYS A 357 32.80 -23.15 -12.16
N GLU A 358 33.01 -23.99 -11.14
CA GLU A 358 34.33 -24.55 -10.85
C GLU A 358 34.77 -25.54 -11.93
N SER A 359 33.82 -26.29 -12.51
CA SER A 359 34.12 -27.28 -13.56
C SER A 359 34.42 -26.68 -14.94
N GLU A 360 33.99 -25.44 -15.19
CA GLU A 360 34.25 -24.67 -16.42
C GLU A 360 35.61 -23.95 -16.42
N LYS A 361 36.26 -23.79 -15.25
CA LYS A 361 37.59 -23.18 -15.10
C LYS A 361 38.71 -24.22 -15.16
#